data_AF-A0A971G6M3-F1
#
_entry.id   AF-A0A971G6M3-F1
#
_cell.length_a   1.000
_cell.length_b   1.000
_cell.length_c   1.000
_cell.angle_alpha   90.00
_cell.angle_beta   90.00
_cell.angle_gamma   90.00
#
_symmetry.space_group_name_H-M   'P 1'
#
loop_
_entity.id
_entity.type
_entity.pdbx_description
1 polymer ?
#
loop_
_entity_poly.entity_id
_entity_poly.type
_entity_poly.pdbx_seq_one_letter_code
_entity_poly.pdbx_strand_id
1 'polypeptide(L)' 'MIENPFPYTESDEKVVERIIDADVAMINHVVLPAGERLPEHYSDSNVFLTIVRGTLSMQLGDQ' A
#
# COMPACT_ATOMS: atom_id res chain seq x y z
N MET A 1 26.24 -2.67 10.73
CA MET A 1 25.36 -3.08 9.62
C MET A 1 25.02 -1.82 8.82
N ILE A 2 25.01 -1.91 7.49
CA ILE A 2 24.92 -0.74 6.57
C ILE A 2 23.46 -0.51 6.14
N GLU A 3 22.64 -1.55 6.21
CA GLU A 3 21.24 -1.50 5.84
C GLU A 3 20.38 -0.77 6.88
N ASN A 4 19.30 -0.18 6.39
CA ASN A 4 18.29 0.46 7.21
C ASN A 4 17.07 -0.46 7.31
N PRO A 5 16.72 -0.96 8.51
CA PRO A 5 15.49 -1.72 8.68
C PRO A 5 14.28 -0.78 8.63
N PHE A 6 13.24 -1.21 7.93
CA PHE A 6 11.95 -0.51 7.91
C PHE A 6 10.87 -1.46 8.41
N PRO A 7 10.49 -1.39 9.70
CA PRO A 7 9.42 -2.22 10.24
C PRO A 7 8.07 -1.79 9.66
N TYR A 8 7.12 -2.72 9.66
CA TYR A 8 5.74 -2.48 9.27
C TYR A 8 4.79 -3.18 10.23
N THR A 9 3.54 -2.73 10.24
CA THR A 9 2.54 -3.20 11.17
C THR A 9 1.91 -4.49 10.67
N GLU A 10 2.09 -5.60 11.37
CA GLU A 10 1.33 -6.83 11.12
C GLU A 10 0.00 -6.80 11.89
N SER A 11 -1.12 -6.69 11.19
CA SER A 11 -2.45 -6.59 11.78
C SER A 11 -3.52 -7.13 10.83
N ASP A 12 -4.68 -7.48 11.39
CA ASP A 12 -5.91 -7.74 10.64
C ASP A 12 -6.85 -6.52 10.61
N GLU A 13 -6.52 -5.47 11.36
CA GLU A 13 -7.21 -4.18 11.36
C GLU A 13 -6.72 -3.28 10.23
N LYS A 14 -7.48 -2.22 9.92
CA LYS A 14 -7.10 -1.26 8.88
C LYS A 14 -5.76 -0.60 9.21
N VAL A 15 -4.80 -0.72 8.28
CA VAL A 15 -3.49 -0.06 8.34
C VAL A 15 -3.28 0.67 7.02
N VAL A 16 -2.82 1.91 7.09
CA VAL A 16 -2.30 2.67 5.94
C VAL A 16 -1.06 3.39 6.41
N GLU A 17 0.12 2.91 6.01
CA GLU A 17 1.38 3.47 6.45
C GLU A 17 2.39 3.57 5.30
N ARG A 18 3.18 4.65 5.33
CA ARG A 18 4.25 4.88 4.37
C ARG A 18 5.56 4.43 5.02
N ILE A 19 6.06 3.29 4.57
CA ILE A 19 7.27 2.65 5.12
C ILE A 19 8.52 3.33 4.55
N ILE A 20 8.52 3.60 3.25
CA ILE A 20 9.61 4.29 2.56
C ILE A 20 9.05 5.49 1.81
N ASP A 21 9.71 6.63 2.01
CA ASP A 21 9.46 7.89 1.30
C ASP A 21 10.79 8.44 0.80
N ALA A 22 11.21 7.99 -0.37
CA ALA A 22 12.47 8.39 -0.98
C ALA A 22 12.25 8.75 -2.45
N ASP A 23 13.10 9.63 -2.98
CA ASP A 23 13.03 10.09 -4.37
C ASP A 23 13.04 8.93 -5.39
N VAL A 24 13.69 7.82 -5.05
CA VAL A 24 13.83 6.65 -5.92
C VAL A 24 12.61 5.73 -5.91
N ALA A 25 11.88 5.68 -4.79
CA ALA A 25 10.72 4.83 -4.60
C ALA A 25 9.97 5.20 -3.33
N MET A 26 8.64 5.15 -3.41
CA MET A 26 7.76 5.17 -2.25
C MET A 26 7.19 3.76 -2.03
N ILE A 27 7.23 3.27 -0.80
CA ILE A 27 6.64 1.98 -0.43
C ILE A 27 5.64 2.19 0.69
N ASN A 28 4.38 1.90 0.39
CA ASN A 28 3.29 1.90 1.34
C ASN A 28 2.94 0.47 1.74
N HIS A 29 2.59 0.28 3.00
CA HIS A 29 1.96 -0.94 3.48
C HIS A 29 0.53 -0.64 3.89
N VAL A 30 -0.36 -1.51 3.42
CA VAL A 30 -1.80 -1.31 3.54
C VAL A 30 -2.45 -2.63 3.91
N VAL A 31 -3.24 -2.59 4.99
CA VAL A 31 -4.17 -3.66 5.36
C VAL A 31 -5.58 -3.10 5.26
N LEU A 32 -6.43 -3.77 4.49
CA LEU A 32 -7.85 -3.43 4.34
C LEU A 32 -8.68 -4.63 4.80
N PRO A 33 -9.39 -4.52 5.93
CA PRO A 33 -10.44 -5.45 6.29
C PRO A 33 -11.52 -5.54 5.21
N ALA A 34 -12.32 -6.61 5.23
CA ALA A 34 -13.42 -6.76 4.29
C ALA A 34 -14.39 -5.57 4.37
N GLY A 35 -14.67 -4.94 3.22
CA GLY A 35 -15.53 -3.75 3.11
C GLY A 35 -14.80 -2.42 3.22
N GLU A 36 -13.52 -2.41 3.62
CA GLU A 36 -12.69 -1.22 3.63
C GLU A 36 -12.08 -0.91 2.26
N ARG A 37 -11.78 0.38 2.04
CA ARG A 37 -11.12 0.85 0.82
C ARG A 37 -10.19 2.03 1.09
N LEU A 38 -9.31 2.28 0.12
CA LEU A 38 -8.58 3.53 0.03
C LEU A 38 -9.46 4.61 -0.63
N PRO A 39 -9.21 5.90 -0.36
CA PRO A 39 -9.84 6.99 -1.08
C PRO A 39 -9.52 6.94 -2.58
N GLU A 40 -10.47 7.39 -3.39
CA GLU A 40 -10.25 7.59 -4.82
C GLU A 40 -9.22 8.70 -5.05
N HIS A 41 -8.24 8.44 -5.90
CA HIS A 41 -7.21 9.40 -6.27
C HIS A 41 -6.61 9.03 -7.63
N TYR A 42 -6.01 10.02 -8.29
CA TYR A 42 -5.19 9.80 -9.48
C TYR A 42 -3.74 9.59 -9.05
N SER A 43 -3.11 8.53 -9.56
CA SER A 43 -1.70 8.28 -9.33
C SER A 43 -0.84 9.38 -9.95
N ASP A 44 0.10 9.90 -9.19
CA ASP A 44 1.12 10.87 -9.61
C ASP A 44 2.41 10.20 -10.12
N SER A 45 2.48 8.87 -10.04
CA SER A 45 3.60 8.04 -10.50
C SER A 45 3.10 6.67 -10.98
N ASN A 46 4.01 5.84 -11.48
CA ASN A 46 3.72 4.44 -11.77
C ASN A 46 3.54 3.66 -10.46
N VAL A 47 2.39 3.00 -10.30
CA VAL A 47 2.05 2.23 -9.09
C VAL A 47 2.13 0.73 -9.37
N PHE A 48 2.84 0.01 -8.51
CA PHE A 48 2.91 -1.45 -8.53
C PHE A 48 2.29 -1.98 -7.24
N LEU A 49 1.16 -2.70 -7.36
CA LEU A 49 0.48 -3.31 -6.22
C LEU A 49 0.94 -4.75 -6.06
N THR A 50 1.57 -5.05 -4.93
CA THR A 50 1.95 -6.41 -4.55
C THR A 50 0.95 -6.95 -3.54
N ILE A 51 0.09 -7.86 -3.94
CA ILE A 51 -0.88 -8.49 -3.03
C ILE A 51 -0.20 -9.67 -2.34
N VAL A 52 0.10 -9.50 -1.06
CA VAL A 52 0.77 -10.53 -0.24
C VAL A 52 -0.22 -11.46 0.47
N ARG A 53 -1.46 -11.02 0.69
CA ARG A 53 -2.51 -11.78 1.38
C ARG A 53 -3.90 -11.33 0.92
N GLY A 54 -4.80 -12.29 0.68
CA GLY A 54 -6.20 -12.03 0.34
C GLY A 54 -6.44 -11.68 -1.13
N THR A 55 -7.58 -11.05 -1.40
CA THR A 55 -8.02 -10.62 -2.73
C THR A 55 -8.38 -9.14 -2.69
N LEU A 56 -7.86 -8.36 -3.64
CA LEU A 56 -8.19 -6.95 -3.80
C LEU A 56 -9.08 -6.76 -5.03
N SER A 57 -10.19 -6.05 -4.84
CA SER A 57 -10.99 -5.50 -5.94
C SER A 57 -10.52 -4.09 -6.24
N MET A 58 -10.43 -3.74 -7.53
CA MET A 58 -9.97 -2.43 -7.98
C MET A 58 -10.84 -1.93 -9.12
N GLN A 59 -11.07 -0.63 -9.12
CA GLN A 59 -11.65 0.14 -10.22
C GLN A 59 -10.54 1.03 -10.78
N LEU A 60 -10.33 1.04 -12.10
CA LEU A 60 -9.31 1.86 -12.75
C LEU A 60 -9.94 2.74 -13.83
N GLY A 61 -10.18 4.01 -13.48
CA GLY A 61 -10.99 4.91 -14.31
C GLY A 61 -12.41 4.36 -14.44
N ASP A 62 -12.94 4.31 -15.66
CA ASP A 62 -14.29 3.84 -15.93
C ASP A 62 -14.43 2.29 -15.96
N GLN A 63 -13.36 1.55 -15.61
CA GLN A 63 -13.30 0.07 -15.61
C GLN A 63 -13.69 -0.56 -14.28
#